data_AF-A0A6L9YAZ2-F1
#
_entry.id   AF-A0A6L9YAZ2-F1
#
_cell.length_a   1.000
_cell.length_b   1.000
_cell.length_c   1.000
_cell.angle_alpha   90.00
_cell.angle_beta   90.00
_cell.angle_gamma   90.00
#
_symmetry.space_group_name_H-M   'P 1'
#
loop_
_entity.id
_entity.type
_entity.pdbx_description
1 polymer ?
#
loop_
_entity_poly.entity_id
_entity_poly.type
_entity_poly.pdbx_seq_one_letter_code
_entity_poly.pdbx_strand_id
1 'polypeptide(L)' 'MSEIQEAQPSPAEIEEVITELEKYRERLVNDVMKMAQKVKLPKKAAMEHIKNHPEIIKIDAALENLRP' A
#
# COMPACT_ATOMS: atom_id res chain seq x y z
N MET A 1 19.96 29.91 -6.65
CA MET A 1 19.32 28.58 -6.75
C MET A 1 18.72 28.33 -5.39
N SER A 2 17.39 28.33 -5.31
CA SER A 2 16.67 28.34 -4.03
C SER A 2 16.92 27.05 -3.26
N GLU A 3 17.31 27.22 -2.01
CA GLU A 3 17.39 26.14 -1.01
C GLU A 3 16.02 25.47 -0.92
N ILE A 4 15.99 24.16 -1.16
CA ILE A 4 14.83 23.34 -0.82
C ILE A 4 14.85 23.28 0.70
N GLN A 5 14.14 24.21 1.34
CA GLN A 5 13.89 24.16 2.78
C GLN A 5 13.05 22.90 3.01
N GLU A 6 13.63 21.85 3.60
CA GLU A 6 12.93 20.65 4.03
C GLU A 6 11.96 21.04 5.16
N ALA A 7 10.77 21.51 4.78
CA ALA A 7 9.67 21.71 5.71
C ALA A 7 9.19 20.33 6.17
N GLN A 8 9.18 20.11 7.48
CA GLN A 8 8.60 18.89 8.04
C GLN A 8 7.12 18.81 7.63
N PRO A 9 6.66 17.68 7.07
CA PRO A 9 5.28 17.56 6.64
C PRO A 9 4.34 17.73 7.83
N SER A 10 3.24 18.43 7.61
CA SER A 10 2.20 18.59 8.61
C SER A 10 1.50 17.24 8.87
N PRO A 11 0.89 17.06 10.07
CA PRO A 11 0.12 15.86 10.35
C PRO A 11 -1.00 15.58 9.34
N ALA A 12 -1.60 16.64 8.77
CA ALA A 12 -2.65 16.51 7.76
C ALA A 12 -2.11 15.94 6.43
N GLU A 13 -0.93 16.39 6.00
CA GLU A 13 -0.28 15.86 4.79
C GLU A 13 0.13 14.40 4.98
N ILE A 14 0.62 14.03 6.17
CA ILE A 14 0.95 12.63 6.50
C ILE A 14 -0.31 11.75 6.44
N GLU A 15 -1.42 12.21 7.02
CA GLU A 15 -2.68 11.47 7.03
C GLU A 15 -3.27 11.30 5.62
N GLU A 16 -3.15 12.32 4.77
CA GLU A 16 -3.55 12.25 3.36
C GLU A 16 -2.74 11.18 2.60
N VAL A 17 -1.41 11.18 2.77
CA VAL A 17 -0.53 10.17 2.17
C VAL A 17 -0.86 8.77 2.69
N ILE A 18 -1.08 8.59 3.99
CA ILE A 18 -1.52 7.31 4.58
C ILE A 18 -2.81 6.84 3.91
N THR A 19 -3.82 7.73 3.81
CA THR A 19 -5.11 7.42 3.21
C THR A 19 -4.97 6.98 1.75
N GLU A 20 -4.13 7.66 0.96
CA GLU A 20 -3.90 7.30 -0.44
C GLU A 20 -3.18 5.96 -0.59
N LEU A 21 -2.17 5.70 0.25
CA LEU A 21 -1.44 4.45 0.29
C LEU A 21 -2.35 3.27 0.66
N GLU A 22 -3.23 3.43 1.64
CA GLU A 22 -4.21 2.42 2.03
C GLU A 22 -5.19 2.10 0.88
N LYS A 23 -5.73 3.14 0.24
CA LYS A 23 -6.61 2.97 -0.94
C LYS A 23 -5.88 2.26 -2.08
N TYR A 24 -4.60 2.58 -2.30
CA TYR A 24 -3.81 1.91 -3.33
C TYR A 24 -3.55 0.44 -3.00
N ARG A 25 -3.19 0.14 -1.76
CA ARG A 25 -3.05 -1.22 -1.26
C ARG A 25 -4.33 -2.04 -1.43
N GLU A 26 -5.48 -1.46 -1.08
CA GLU A 26 -6.77 -2.11 -1.23
C GLU A 26 -7.07 -2.47 -2.69
N ARG A 27 -6.77 -1.56 -3.63
CA ARG A 27 -6.90 -1.83 -5.08
C ARG A 27 -6.05 -3.03 -5.51
N LEU A 28 -4.78 -3.08 -5.09
CA LEU A 28 -3.89 -4.21 -5.40
C LEU A 28 -4.43 -5.54 -4.86
N VAL A 29 -4.89 -5.56 -3.60
CA VAL A 29 -5.49 -6.74 -2.99
C VAL A 29 -6.72 -7.19 -3.77
N ASN A 30 -7.60 -6.25 -4.11
CA ASN A 30 -8.81 -6.53 -4.87
C ASN A 30 -8.51 -7.08 -6.27
N ASP A 31 -7.48 -6.57 -6.94
CA ASP A 31 -7.08 -7.04 -8.26
C ASP A 31 -6.50 -8.46 -8.21
N VAL A 32 -5.67 -8.76 -7.21
CA VAL A 32 -5.18 -10.13 -6.98
C VAL A 32 -6.35 -11.08 -6.70
N MET A 33 -7.31 -10.68 -5.87
CA MET A 33 -8.49 -11.50 -5.56
C MET A 33 -9.39 -11.74 -6.78
N LYS A 34 -9.63 -10.71 -7.60
CA LYS A 34 -10.36 -10.84 -8.86
C LYS A 34 -9.66 -11.79 -9.83
N MET A 35 -8.34 -11.68 -9.96
CA MET A 35 -7.57 -12.58 -10.81
C MET A 35 -7.61 -14.02 -10.29
N ALA A 36 -7.40 -14.20 -8.98
CA ALA A 36 -7.51 -15.50 -8.32
C ALA A 36 -8.87 -16.15 -8.58
N GLN A 37 -9.97 -15.40 -8.49
CA GLN A 37 -11.30 -15.89 -8.81
C GLN A 37 -11.43 -16.33 -10.27
N LYS A 38 -10.92 -15.52 -11.22
CA LYS A 38 -10.96 -15.84 -12.66
C LYS A 38 -10.22 -17.14 -12.98
N VAL A 39 -9.08 -17.39 -12.34
CA VAL A 39 -8.29 -18.61 -12.55
C VAL A 39 -8.63 -19.75 -11.58
N LYS A 40 -9.68 -19.57 -10.74
CA LYS A 40 -10.10 -20.52 -9.70
C LYS A 40 -8.98 -20.90 -8.72
N LEU A 41 -8.08 -19.96 -8.43
CA LEU A 41 -7.03 -20.14 -7.45
C LEU A 41 -7.65 -20.26 -6.04
N PRO A 42 -7.23 -21.25 -5.23
CA PRO A 42 -7.71 -21.37 -3.86
C PRO A 42 -7.40 -20.11 -3.04
N LYS A 43 -8.33 -19.71 -2.16
CA LYS A 43 -8.19 -18.52 -1.31
C LYS A 43 -6.86 -18.49 -0.55
N LYS A 44 -6.40 -19.63 -0.02
CA LYS A 44 -5.12 -19.72 0.70
C LYS A 44 -3.93 -19.28 -0.16
N ALA A 45 -3.87 -19.75 -1.41
CA ALA A 45 -2.82 -19.38 -2.34
C ALA A 45 -2.94 -17.90 -2.76
N ALA A 46 -4.15 -17.38 -3.00
CA ALA A 46 -4.37 -15.96 -3.27
C ALA A 46 -3.86 -15.06 -2.13
N MET A 47 -4.12 -15.44 -0.88
CA MET A 47 -3.62 -14.72 0.29
C MET A 47 -2.10 -14.79 0.42
N GLU A 48 -1.48 -15.90 0.03
CA GLU A 48 -0.03 -16.04 -0.03
C GLU A 48 0.58 -15.13 -1.10
N HIS A 49 -0.05 -15.02 -2.27
CA HIS A 49 0.35 -14.05 -3.29
C HIS A 49 0.22 -12.61 -2.80
N ILE A 50 -0.86 -12.25 -2.09
CA ILE A 50 -1.03 -10.93 -1.49
C ILE A 50 0.08 -10.65 -0.48
N LYS A 51 0.36 -11.59 0.44
CA LYS A 51 1.38 -11.46 1.47
C LYS A 51 2.78 -11.27 0.89
N ASN A 52 3.08 -11.95 -0.22
CA ASN A 52 4.39 -11.89 -0.87
C ASN A 52 4.44 -10.84 -2.01
N HIS A 53 3.39 -10.04 -2.20
CA HIS A 53 3.33 -9.07 -3.30
C HIS A 53 4.31 -7.91 -3.04
N PRO A 54 5.34 -7.70 -3.89
CA PRO A 54 6.40 -6.74 -3.60
C PRO A 54 5.89 -5.32 -3.33
N GLU A 55 4.89 -4.87 -4.08
CA GLU A 55 4.33 -3.53 -3.91
C GLU A 55 3.51 -3.41 -2.62
N ILE A 56 2.82 -4.47 -2.20
CA ILE A 56 2.04 -4.46 -0.95
C ILE A 56 3.00 -4.42 0.23
N ILE A 57 4.09 -5.19 0.19
CA ILE A 57 5.14 -5.15 1.21
C ILE A 57 5.75 -3.75 1.34
N LYS A 58 6.04 -3.08 0.21
CA LYS A 58 6.56 -1.71 0.24
C LYS A 58 5.58 -0.73 0.85
N ILE A 59 4.29 -0.82 0.47
CA ILE A 59 3.24 0.05 1.02
C ILE A 59 3.08 -0.21 2.51
N ASP A 60 3.05 -1.48 2.94
CA ASP A 60 2.95 -1.86 4.36
C ASP A 60 4.12 -1.28 5.17
N ALA A 61 5.35 -1.40 4.67
CA ALA A 61 6.52 -0.79 5.29
C ALA A 61 6.44 0.74 5.32
N ALA A 62 5.95 1.38 4.26
CA ALA A 62 5.77 2.84 4.22
C ALA A 62 4.72 3.29 5.25
N LEU A 63 3.60 2.59 5.35
CA LEU A 63 2.54 2.86 6.33
C LEU A 63 3.03 2.68 7.77
N GLU A 64 3.85 1.65 8.04
CA GLU A 64 4.47 1.45 9.35
C GLU A 64 5.41 2.59 9.74
N ASN A 65 6.12 3.20 8.78
CA ASN A 65 7.01 4.33 9.04
C ASN A 65 6.27 5.68 9.18
N LEU A 66 5.10 5.82 8.53
CA LEU A 66 4.31 7.06 8.54
C LEU A 66 3.38 7.16 9.75
N ARG A 67 2.96 6.02 10.31
CA ARG A 67 2.11 6.00 11.50
C ARG A 67 2.96 6.27 12.76
N PRO A 68 2.54 7.19 13.64
CA PRO A 68 3.25 7.53 14.87
C PRO A 68 3.18 6.42 15.93
#